data_AF-A0A1G9U3W0-F1
#
_entry.id   AF-A0A1G9U3W0-F1
#
_cell.length_a   1.000
_cell.length_b   1.000
_cell.length_c   1.000
_cell.angle_alpha   90.00
_cell.angle_beta   90.00
_cell.angle_gamma   90.00
#
_symmetry.space_group_name_H-M   'P 1'
#
loop_
_entity.id
_entity.type
_entity.pdbx_description
1 polymer ?
#
loop_
_entity_poly.entity_id
_entity_poly.type
_entity_poly.pdbx_seq_one_letter_code
_entity_poly.pdbx_strand_id
1 'polypeptide(L)'
;MPADAAISLLRRSSHSKILDHVGLGVLTRFLPPDLVDEVLAGWRPTHGKKARTRALPARFGVYFVLALCLFSHLNSIDVAGQMVAGLADRLRTAGWRIPSSTALSKLRARLGSVVFAQLLQRVASPLTAGRAPWSHLGELLLVAWDGTSIATPAGPANRAAFNP
;
A
#
# COMPACT_ATOMS: atom_id res chain seq x y z
N MET A 1 -39.47 -12.83 8.98
CA MET A 1 -38.03 -12.54 8.84
C MET A 1 -37.84 -11.20 8.14
N PRO A 2 -37.43 -10.13 8.86
CA PRO A 2 -36.39 -9.25 8.28
C PRO A 2 -35.44 -8.54 9.27
N ALA A 3 -35.34 -8.95 10.54
CA ALA A 3 -34.44 -8.28 11.50
C ALA A 3 -32.94 -8.68 11.35
N ASP A 4 -32.66 -9.93 10.98
CA ASP A 4 -31.28 -10.46 10.89
C ASP A 4 -30.47 -9.90 9.72
N ALA A 5 -31.12 -9.53 8.62
CA ALA A 5 -30.45 -8.96 7.44
C ALA A 5 -29.89 -7.56 7.74
N ALA A 6 -30.66 -6.71 8.43
CA ALA A 6 -30.25 -5.36 8.81
C ALA A 6 -29.11 -5.36 9.85
N ILE A 7 -29.17 -6.29 10.81
CA ILE A 7 -28.10 -6.48 11.81
C ILE A 7 -26.81 -6.99 11.14
N SER A 8 -26.90 -7.88 10.14
CA SER A 8 -25.73 -8.36 9.40
C SER A 8 -25.06 -7.26 8.54
N LEU A 9 -25.84 -6.33 7.98
CA LEU A 9 -25.35 -5.21 7.19
C LEU A 9 -24.75 -4.09 8.05
N LEU A 10 -25.35 -3.80 9.21
CA LEU A 10 -24.80 -2.86 10.20
C LEU A 10 -23.53 -3.39 10.85
N ARG A 11 -23.45 -4.71 11.13
CA ARG A 11 -22.24 -5.35 11.68
C ARG A 11 -21.08 -5.33 10.67
N ARG A 12 -21.36 -5.47 9.37
CA ARG A 12 -20.36 -5.37 8.29
C ARG A 12 -19.82 -3.94 8.11
N SER A 13 -20.68 -2.91 8.24
CA SER A 13 -20.33 -1.49 8.07
C SER A 13 -19.42 -0.93 9.16
N SER A 14 -19.68 -1.27 10.44
CA SER A 14 -18.87 -0.76 11.55
C SER A 14 -17.57 -1.55 11.73
N HIS A 15 -17.57 -2.86 11.48
CA HIS A 15 -16.32 -3.64 11.43
C HIS A 15 -15.44 -3.20 10.25
N SER A 16 -15.99 -2.94 9.06
CA SER A 16 -15.16 -2.41 7.96
C SER A 16 -14.57 -1.07 8.36
N LYS A 17 -15.35 -0.07 8.80
CA LYS A 17 -14.80 1.26 9.12
C LYS A 17 -13.66 1.24 10.15
N ILE A 18 -13.76 0.37 11.16
CA ILE A 18 -12.70 0.15 12.14
C ILE A 18 -11.51 -0.57 11.49
N LEU A 19 -11.74 -1.66 10.75
CA LEU A 19 -10.69 -2.40 10.03
C LEU A 19 -10.03 -1.56 8.92
N ASP A 20 -10.74 -0.58 8.35
CA ASP A 20 -10.30 0.29 7.28
C ASP A 20 -9.36 1.38 7.84
N HIS A 21 -9.69 1.94 9.01
CA HIS A 21 -8.80 2.84 9.76
C HIS A 21 -7.61 2.09 10.36
N VAL A 22 -7.83 0.86 10.84
CA VAL A 22 -6.78 -0.03 11.31
C VAL A 22 -5.86 -0.40 10.14
N GLY A 23 -6.37 -0.62 8.92
CA GLY A 23 -5.57 -1.01 7.76
C GLY A 23 -4.46 -0.01 7.41
N LEU A 24 -4.80 1.28 7.31
CA LEU A 24 -3.79 2.32 7.05
C LEU A 24 -2.97 2.69 8.29
N GLY A 25 -3.57 2.70 9.48
CA GLY A 25 -2.85 2.91 10.73
C GLY A 25 -1.84 1.80 11.02
N VAL A 26 -2.10 0.58 10.56
CA VAL A 26 -1.17 -0.55 10.60
C VAL A 26 -0.07 -0.37 9.57
N LEU A 27 -0.38 0.09 8.35
CA LEU A 27 0.64 0.39 7.34
C LEU A 27 1.64 1.44 7.84
N THR A 28 1.19 2.50 8.53
CA THR A 28 2.10 3.52 9.07
C THR A 28 2.95 3.03 10.24
N ARG A 29 2.57 1.93 10.90
CA ARG A 29 3.41 1.27 11.92
C ARG A 29 4.59 0.53 11.31
N PHE A 30 4.39 -0.12 10.16
CA PHE A 30 5.45 -0.85 9.46
C PHE A 30 6.25 0.04 8.49
N LEU A 31 5.59 1.07 7.95
CA LEU A 31 6.17 2.06 7.04
C LEU A 31 5.90 3.46 7.60
N PRO A 32 6.70 3.90 8.60
CA PRO A 32 6.58 5.23 9.17
C PRO A 32 6.67 6.32 8.09
N PRO A 33 5.93 7.43 8.21
CA PRO A 33 5.96 8.51 7.24
C PRO A 33 7.37 9.02 6.92
N ASP A 34 8.23 9.12 7.94
CA ASP A 34 9.60 9.60 7.79
C ASP A 34 10.45 8.65 6.93
N LEU A 35 10.30 7.33 7.10
CA LEU A 35 10.96 6.33 6.25
C LEU A 35 10.50 6.45 4.80
N VAL A 36 9.20 6.67 4.60
CA VAL A 36 8.64 6.89 3.25
C VAL A 36 9.22 8.16 2.64
N ASP A 37 9.34 9.23 3.41
CA ASP A 37 9.92 10.49 2.95
C ASP A 37 11.39 10.37 2.59
N GLU A 38 12.18 9.65 3.38
CA GLU A 38 13.60 9.42 3.08
C GLU A 38 13.78 8.72 1.73
N VAL A 39 13.01 7.66 1.47
CA VAL A 39 13.05 6.97 0.18
C VAL A 39 12.58 7.89 -0.94
N LEU A 40 11.53 8.68 -0.71
CA LEU A 40 11.02 9.64 -1.68
C LEU A 40 11.96 10.82 -1.94
N ALA A 41 12.81 11.20 -0.98
CA ALA A 41 13.80 12.26 -1.12
C ALA A 41 14.96 11.84 -2.05
N GLY A 42 15.39 10.58 -1.96
CA GLY A 42 16.37 9.97 -2.87
C GLY A 42 15.78 9.58 -4.24
N TRP A 43 14.46 9.52 -4.35
CA TRP A 43 13.76 9.14 -5.56
C TRP A 43 13.61 10.32 -6.54
N ARG A 44 14.05 10.11 -7.78
CA ARG A 44 13.74 10.99 -8.91
C ARG A 44 12.68 10.33 -9.79
N PRO A 45 11.59 11.03 -10.16
CA PRO A 45 10.61 10.49 -11.08
C PRO A 45 11.27 10.16 -12.43
N THR A 46 11.08 8.93 -12.92
CA THR A 46 11.62 8.45 -14.22
C THR A 46 11.04 9.22 -15.41
N HIS A 47 9.91 9.90 -15.22
CA HIS A 47 9.23 10.69 -16.23
C HIS A 47 8.91 12.10 -15.74
N GLY A 48 9.74 13.06 -16.14
CA GLY A 48 9.32 14.44 -16.44
C GLY A 48 9.35 15.48 -15.31
N LYS A 49 10.11 16.54 -15.59
CA LYS A 49 10.13 17.93 -15.07
C LYS A 49 9.08 18.30 -14.00
N LYS A 50 9.56 19.02 -12.96
CA LYS A 50 8.81 19.77 -11.93
C LYS A 50 7.34 20.01 -12.33
N ALA A 51 6.46 19.11 -11.91
CA ALA A 51 5.04 19.24 -12.21
C ALA A 51 4.43 20.34 -11.34
N ARG A 52 3.71 21.25 -11.99
CA ARG A 52 2.92 22.34 -11.37
C ARG A 52 2.16 21.86 -10.14
N THR A 53 1.95 22.79 -9.21
CA THR A 53 1.38 22.77 -7.84
C THR A 53 0.06 21.98 -7.60
N ARG A 54 -0.41 21.18 -8.56
CA ARG A 54 -1.57 20.27 -8.48
C ARG A 54 -1.21 18.79 -8.48
N ALA A 55 0.08 18.44 -8.48
CA ALA A 55 0.49 17.03 -8.40
C ALA A 55 0.19 16.46 -7.01
N LEU A 56 -0.48 15.30 -6.96
CA LEU A 56 -0.67 14.59 -5.70
C LEU A 56 0.66 14.33 -4.99
N PRO A 57 0.72 14.48 -3.65
CA PRO A 57 1.91 14.15 -2.87
C PRO A 57 2.36 12.71 -3.15
N ALA A 58 3.65 12.52 -3.34
CA ALA A 58 4.21 11.19 -3.59
C ALA A 58 3.96 10.23 -2.42
N ARG A 59 4.01 10.74 -1.17
CA ARG A 59 3.68 9.98 0.05
C ARG A 59 2.27 9.39 0.00
N PHE A 60 1.28 10.17 -0.43
CA PHE A 60 -0.08 9.66 -0.62
C PHE A 60 -0.09 8.50 -1.62
N GLY A 61 0.65 8.64 -2.73
CA GLY A 61 0.76 7.59 -3.74
C GLY A 61 1.35 6.28 -3.21
N VAL A 62 2.35 6.34 -2.31
CA VAL A 62 2.94 5.15 -1.68
C VAL A 62 1.88 4.40 -0.87
N TYR A 63 1.22 5.09 0.06
CA TYR A 63 0.18 4.47 0.87
C TYR A 63 -1.04 4.04 0.05
N PHE A 64 -1.35 4.75 -1.04
CA PHE A 64 -2.41 4.36 -1.96
C PHE A 64 -2.13 3.04 -2.66
N VAL A 65 -0.90 2.80 -3.12
CA VAL A 65 -0.54 1.51 -3.73
C VAL A 65 -0.61 0.37 -2.71
N LEU A 66 -0.16 0.59 -1.48
CA LEU A 66 -0.26 -0.41 -0.42
C LEU A 66 -1.72 -0.69 -0.05
N ALA A 67 -2.55 0.35 -0.02
CA ALA A 67 -3.98 0.22 0.20
C ALA A 67 -4.67 -0.55 -0.95
N LEU A 68 -4.24 -0.40 -2.21
CA LEU A 68 -4.74 -1.24 -3.31
C LEU A 68 -4.43 -2.72 -3.09
N CYS A 69 -3.28 -3.06 -2.47
CA CYS A 69 -2.96 -4.44 -2.12
C CYS A 69 -3.83 -4.96 -0.98
N LEU A 70 -4.06 -4.13 0.05
CA LEU A 70 -4.87 -4.50 1.22
C LEU A 70 -6.38 -4.61 0.89
N PHE A 71 -6.87 -3.71 0.04
CA PHE A 71 -8.26 -3.64 -0.39
C PHE A 71 -8.41 -4.04 -1.86
N SER A 72 -7.81 -5.18 -2.24
CA SER A 72 -7.76 -5.66 -3.63
C SER A 72 -9.13 -5.90 -4.28
N HIS A 73 -10.20 -5.96 -3.48
CA HIS A 73 -11.59 -6.10 -3.92
C HIS A 73 -12.26 -4.77 -4.28
N LEU A 74 -11.62 -3.62 -4.01
CA LEU A 74 -12.15 -2.29 -4.28
C LEU A 74 -11.47 -1.65 -5.50
N ASN A 75 -12.18 -0.71 -6.14
CA ASN A 75 -11.58 0.11 -7.21
C ASN A 75 -10.73 1.26 -6.62
N SER A 76 -9.90 1.87 -7.48
CA SER A 76 -8.99 2.96 -7.09
C SER A 76 -9.67 4.15 -6.39
N ILE A 77 -10.89 4.52 -6.80
CA ILE A 77 -11.59 5.67 -6.22
C ILE A 77 -12.08 5.32 -4.81
N ASP A 78 -12.65 4.13 -4.64
CA ASP A 78 -13.14 3.65 -3.34
C ASP A 78 -12.00 3.47 -2.34
N VAL A 79 -10.86 2.94 -2.78
CA VAL A 79 -9.65 2.86 -1.95
C VAL A 79 -9.16 4.25 -1.53
N ALA A 80 -9.09 5.20 -2.46
CA ALA A 80 -8.70 6.57 -2.13
C ALA A 80 -9.70 7.23 -1.17
N GLY A 81 -11.00 6.96 -1.33
CA GLY A 81 -12.05 7.40 -0.42
C GLY A 81 -11.89 6.83 0.99
N GLN A 82 -11.59 5.54 1.11
CA GLN A 82 -11.30 4.91 2.39
C GLN A 82 -10.10 5.52 3.09
N MET A 83 -9.04 5.84 2.33
CA MET A 83 -7.84 6.46 2.90
C MET A 83 -8.09 7.80 3.58
N VAL A 84 -9.10 8.53 3.12
CA VAL A 84 -9.40 9.86 3.63
C VAL A 84 -10.70 9.93 4.43
N ALA A 85 -11.37 8.81 4.64
CA ALA A 85 -12.70 8.77 5.26
C ALA A 85 -12.72 9.44 6.64
N GLY A 86 -11.67 9.21 7.46
CA GLY A 86 -11.54 9.82 8.79
C GLY A 86 -11.24 11.32 8.79
N LEU A 87 -10.83 11.87 7.63
CA LEU A 87 -10.53 13.29 7.45
C LEU A 87 -11.52 13.95 6.47
N ALA A 88 -12.59 13.25 6.08
CA ALA A 88 -13.46 13.68 4.98
C ALA A 88 -14.02 15.09 5.20
N ASP A 89 -14.49 15.41 6.40
CA ASP A 89 -15.06 16.74 6.68
C ASP A 89 -14.00 17.84 6.67
N ARG A 90 -12.82 17.60 7.25
CA ARG A 90 -11.69 18.54 7.22
C ARG A 90 -11.20 18.78 5.79
N LEU A 91 -11.11 17.72 4.99
CA LEU A 91 -10.70 17.81 3.59
C LEU A 91 -11.74 18.54 2.74
N ARG A 92 -13.04 18.30 2.97
CA ARG A 92 -14.12 19.07 2.33
C ARG A 92 -14.02 20.55 2.67
N THR A 93 -13.82 20.91 3.95
CA THR A 93 -13.65 22.33 4.35
C THR A 93 -12.42 22.97 3.73
N ALA A 94 -11.37 22.19 3.48
CA ALA A 94 -10.16 22.64 2.78
C ALA A 94 -10.31 22.66 1.24
N GLY A 95 -11.49 22.37 0.70
CA GLY A 95 -11.74 22.32 -0.74
C GLY A 95 -11.06 21.14 -1.46
N TRP A 96 -10.53 20.18 -0.71
CA TRP A 96 -9.89 18.99 -1.28
C TRP A 96 -10.94 17.99 -1.77
N ARG A 97 -10.65 17.34 -2.90
CA ARG A 97 -11.51 16.32 -3.51
C ARG A 97 -10.70 15.08 -3.86
N ILE A 98 -11.36 13.92 -3.82
CA ILE A 98 -10.75 12.66 -4.25
C ILE A 98 -10.30 12.81 -5.71
N PRO A 99 -9.04 12.47 -6.05
CA PRO A 99 -8.56 12.53 -7.42
C PRO A 99 -9.29 11.56 -8.34
N SER A 100 -9.30 11.86 -9.64
CA SER A 100 -9.84 10.93 -10.63
C SER A 100 -9.03 9.63 -10.71
N SER A 101 -9.67 8.55 -11.13
CA SER A 101 -9.00 7.25 -11.36
C SER A 101 -7.77 7.37 -12.28
N THR A 102 -7.83 8.24 -13.30
CA THR A 102 -6.71 8.53 -14.20
C THR A 102 -5.55 9.22 -13.47
N ALA A 103 -5.83 10.16 -12.56
CA ALA A 103 -4.80 10.83 -11.77
C ALA A 103 -4.11 9.85 -10.81
N LEU A 104 -4.88 8.96 -10.16
CA LEU A 104 -4.37 7.89 -9.31
C LEU A 104 -3.52 6.89 -10.09
N SER A 105 -3.97 6.51 -11.29
CA SER A 105 -3.22 5.62 -12.18
C SER A 105 -1.90 6.24 -12.63
N LYS A 106 -1.90 7.53 -13.00
CA LYS A 106 -0.68 8.29 -13.32
C LYS A 106 0.26 8.41 -12.12
N LEU A 107 -0.28 8.61 -10.91
CA LEU A 107 0.50 8.66 -9.68
C LEU A 107 1.22 7.32 -9.42
N ARG A 108 0.52 6.20 -9.56
CA ARG A 108 1.09 4.85 -9.42
C ARG A 108 2.18 4.58 -10.46
N ALA A 109 1.89 4.89 -11.73
CA ALA A 109 2.86 4.74 -12.81
C ALA A 109 4.12 5.61 -12.60
N ARG A 110 3.93 6.84 -12.08
CA ARG A 110 5.04 7.76 -11.78
C ARG A 110 5.97 7.20 -10.70
N LEU A 111 5.43 6.68 -9.60
CA LEU A 111 6.23 6.12 -8.49
C LEU A 111 7.08 4.92 -8.95
N GLY A 112 6.47 4.01 -9.71
CA GLY A 112 7.14 2.81 -10.21
C GLY A 112 7.54 1.82 -9.10
N SER A 113 8.10 0.68 -9.49
CA SER A 113 8.50 -0.40 -8.58
C SER A 113 9.73 -0.06 -7.73
N VAL A 114 10.60 0.83 -8.20
CA VAL A 114 11.87 1.18 -7.55
C VAL A 114 11.66 1.74 -6.13
N VAL A 115 10.63 2.56 -5.91
CA VAL A 115 10.28 3.08 -4.59
C VAL A 115 9.94 1.95 -3.63
N PHE A 116 9.11 0.99 -4.07
CA PHE A 116 8.68 -0.12 -3.24
C PHE A 116 9.81 -1.12 -2.98
N ALA A 117 10.73 -1.31 -3.94
CA ALA A 117 11.92 -2.13 -3.74
C ALA A 117 12.83 -1.55 -2.65
N GLN A 118 13.04 -0.23 -2.64
CA GLN A 118 13.84 0.43 -1.60
C GLN A 118 13.15 0.39 -0.24
N LEU A 119 11.83 0.61 -0.18
CA LEU A 119 11.06 0.46 1.05
C LEU A 119 11.17 -0.97 1.57
N LEU A 120 11.01 -1.97 0.69
CA LEU A 120 11.13 -3.38 1.05
C LEU A 120 12.51 -3.68 1.64
N GLN A 121 13.60 -3.22 1.01
CA GLN A 121 14.96 -3.41 1.53
C GLN A 121 15.15 -2.81 2.94
N ARG A 122 14.48 -1.69 3.24
CA ARG A 122 14.55 -1.04 4.55
C ARG A 122 13.76 -1.79 5.63
N VAL A 123 12.62 -2.39 5.27
CA VAL A 123 11.73 -3.04 6.24
C VAL A 123 11.93 -4.56 6.35
N ALA A 124 12.44 -5.20 5.30
CA ALA A 124 12.67 -6.65 5.24
C ALA A 124 13.99 -7.06 5.93
N SER A 125 14.29 -6.46 7.08
CA SER A 125 15.36 -6.92 7.94
C SER A 125 14.99 -8.29 8.54
N PRO A 126 15.95 -9.19 8.77
CA PRO A 126 15.71 -10.40 9.54
C PRO A 126 14.99 -10.10 10.85
N LEU A 127 13.80 -10.69 11.05
CA LEU A 127 13.00 -10.54 12.27
C LEU A 127 13.76 -11.05 13.52
N THR A 128 14.77 -11.91 13.32
CA THR A 128 15.63 -12.42 14.38
C THR A 128 17.10 -12.21 14.02
N ALA A 129 17.70 -11.11 14.47
CA ALA A 129 19.15 -10.97 14.56
C ALA A 129 19.74 -11.68 15.80
N GLY A 130 19.02 -12.66 16.36
CA GLY A 130 19.43 -13.34 17.59
C GLY A 130 20.40 -14.48 17.29
N ARG A 131 21.45 -14.63 18.11
CA ARG A 131 22.31 -15.84 18.14
C ARG A 131 21.66 -16.97 18.96
N ALA A 132 20.34 -17.11 18.87
CA ALA A 132 19.67 -18.21 19.55
C ALA A 132 20.16 -19.53 18.93
N PRO A 133 20.41 -20.60 19.70
CA PRO A 133 21.00 -21.84 19.17
C PRO A 133 20.24 -22.46 17.98
N TRP A 134 18.94 -22.18 17.86
CA TRP A 134 18.04 -22.70 16.82
C TRP A 134 17.85 -21.76 15.62
N SER A 135 18.48 -20.58 15.63
CA SER A 135 18.28 -19.55 14.59
C SER A 135 19.17 -19.71 13.36
N HIS A 136 20.26 -20.49 13.47
CA HIS A 136 21.24 -20.66 12.40
C HIS A 136 21.58 -22.13 12.19
N LEU A 137 21.91 -22.49 10.94
CA LEU A 137 22.58 -23.73 10.58
C LEU A 137 24.00 -23.37 10.14
N GLY A 138 24.97 -23.52 11.04
CA GLY A 138 26.31 -22.98 10.85
C GLY A 138 26.30 -21.44 10.87
N GLU A 139 26.84 -20.80 9.82
CA GLU A 139 26.86 -19.34 9.67
C GLU A 139 25.63 -18.77 8.93
N LEU A 140 24.70 -19.63 8.49
CA LEU A 140 23.53 -19.25 7.71
C LEU A 140 22.30 -19.10 8.61
N LEU A 141 21.58 -17.98 8.48
CA LEU A 141 20.30 -17.75 9.16
C LEU A 141 19.23 -18.70 8.59
N LEU A 142 18.57 -19.46 9.46
CA LEU A 142 17.42 -20.29 9.08
C LEU A 142 16.20 -19.39 8.87
N VAL A 143 15.63 -19.44 7.67
CA VAL A 143 14.43 -18.67 7.29
C VAL A 143 13.36 -19.64 6.79
N ALA A 144 12.14 -19.53 7.31
CA ALA A 144 10.99 -20.21 6.73
C ALA A 144 10.49 -19.36 5.55
N TRP A 145 10.45 -19.96 4.36
CA TRP A 145 9.82 -19.36 3.19
C TRP A 145 8.37 -19.84 3.12
N ASP A 146 7.42 -18.98 3.43
CA ASP A 146 6.02 -19.29 3.17
C ASP A 146 5.72 -19.18 1.67
N GLY A 147 4.95 -20.13 1.15
CA GLY A 147 4.57 -20.21 -0.26
C GLY A 147 3.46 -19.20 -0.60
N THR A 148 3.73 -17.91 -0.49
CA THR A 148 2.77 -16.90 -0.93
C THR A 148 2.84 -16.74 -2.45
N SER A 149 1.73 -17.05 -3.14
CA SER A 149 1.58 -16.77 -4.56
C SER A 149 0.78 -15.48 -4.78
N ILE A 150 1.24 -14.63 -5.68
CA ILE A 150 0.53 -13.40 -6.08
C ILE A 150 0.05 -13.60 -7.51
N ALA A 151 -1.26 -13.47 -7.73
CA ALA A 151 -1.82 -13.45 -9.07
C ALA A 151 -1.30 -12.21 -9.82
N THR A 152 -0.51 -12.43 -10.87
CA THR A 152 -0.02 -11.35 -11.72
C THR A 152 -0.75 -11.37 -13.07
N PRO A 153 -0.98 -10.20 -13.71
CA PRO A 153 -1.54 -10.19 -15.06
C PRO A 153 -0.64 -10.96 -16.01
N ALA A 154 -1.22 -11.73 -16.93
CA ALA A 154 -0.49 -12.42 -17.98
C ALA A 154 -0.02 -11.44 -19.07
N GLY A 155 0.87 -10.52 -18.71
CA GLY A 155 1.53 -9.61 -19.64
C GLY A 155 2.61 -10.34 -20.46
N PRO A 156 3.04 -9.79 -21.61
CA PRO A 156 4.10 -10.40 -22.43
C PRO A 156 5.39 -10.67 -21.64
N ALA A 157 5.83 -9.71 -20.82
CA ALA A 157 7.02 -9.86 -19.98
C ALA A 157 6.85 -10.96 -18.92
N ASN A 158 5.69 -11.03 -18.27
CA ASN A 158 5.41 -12.06 -17.26
C ASN A 158 5.33 -13.45 -17.88
N ARG A 159 4.70 -13.59 -19.05
CA ARG A 159 4.66 -14.87 -19.79
C ARG A 159 6.07 -15.34 -20.15
N ALA A 160 6.92 -14.46 -20.68
CA ALA A 160 8.30 -14.81 -21.03
C ALA A 160 9.14 -15.22 -19.81
N ALA A 161 8.90 -14.61 -18.64
CA ALA A 161 9.69 -14.87 -17.43
C ALA A 161 9.22 -16.09 -16.62
N PHE A 162 7.92 -16.39 -16.62
CA PHE A 162 7.31 -17.34 -15.66
C PHE A 162 6.50 -18.47 -16.28
N ASN A 163 6.33 -18.50 -17.61
CA ASN A 163 5.53 -19.50 -18.30
C ASN A 163 6.34 -20.16 -19.43
N PRO A 164 7.31 -21.04 -19.10
CA PRO A 164 8.08 -21.80 -20.09
C PRO A 164 7.20 -22.76 -20.89
#